data_AF-A0A3N9Y3Z9-F1
#
_entry.id   AF-A0A3N9Y3Z9-F1
#
_cell.length_a   1.000
_cell.length_b   1.000
_cell.length_c   1.000
_cell.angle_alpha   90.00
_cell.angle_beta   90.00
_cell.angle_gamma   90.00
#
_symmetry.space_group_name_H-M   'P 1'
#
loop_
_entity.id
_entity.type
_entity.pdbx_description
1 polymer ?
#
loop_
_entity_poly.entity_id
_entity_poly.type
_entity_poly.pdbx_seq_one_letter_code
_entity_poly.pdbx_strand_id
1 'polypeptide(L)'
;MDALDRLAEPGLDLLRRVDTLIAAGVPEGHRVWPLLRRMQVLPGDAVRSFLDLHPVPLASAGHAVRRLIRGYDEVSAALTDSVLWSGPAATAYGQQRAALLRHLDEGPDSLVGRIDSTAGYADALADWVEGSRLALARTLADVLRSAEAVAVVAATATATAGSTRPGPVGPGVADAAEIAARVLAVLCVAYDGAETLLRQWGPSLAETAWRPPTDGRPRYDQPTRVGW
;
A
#
# COMPACT_ATOMS: atom_id res chain seq x y z
N MET A 1 -4.03 3.27 18.41
CA MET A 1 -4.62 4.62 18.41
C MET A 1 -3.51 5.64 18.22
N ASP A 2 -3.37 6.15 17.01
CA ASP A 2 -2.33 7.11 16.64
C ASP A 2 -2.84 8.57 16.74
N ALA A 3 -2.03 9.52 16.27
CA ALA A 3 -2.37 10.94 16.30
C ALA A 3 -3.57 11.28 15.39
N LEU A 4 -3.74 10.57 14.28
CA LEU A 4 -4.85 10.79 13.35
C LEU A 4 -6.16 10.33 14.00
N ASP A 5 -6.16 9.19 14.69
CA ASP A 5 -7.34 8.66 15.40
C ASP A 5 -7.85 9.66 16.45
N ARG A 6 -6.96 10.36 17.15
CA ARG A 6 -7.31 11.36 18.16
C ARG A 6 -7.92 12.63 17.56
N LEU A 7 -7.60 12.94 16.31
CA LEU A 7 -8.10 14.10 15.57
C LEU A 7 -9.30 13.77 14.68
N ALA A 8 -9.66 12.49 14.56
CA ALA A 8 -10.66 12.01 13.62
C ALA A 8 -12.02 12.67 13.83
N GLU A 9 -12.52 12.70 15.07
CA GLU A 9 -13.84 13.27 15.38
C GLU A 9 -13.92 14.79 15.08
N PRO A 10 -13.07 15.66 15.66
CA PRO A 10 -13.13 17.09 15.36
C PRO A 10 -12.75 17.40 13.90
N GLY A 11 -11.83 16.64 13.31
CA GLY A 11 -11.43 16.79 11.92
C GLY A 11 -12.56 16.47 10.95
N LEU A 12 -13.25 15.34 11.14
CA LEU A 12 -14.36 14.93 10.27
C LEU A 12 -15.58 15.85 10.41
N ASP A 13 -15.89 16.40 11.61
CA ASP A 13 -16.96 17.40 11.73
C ASP A 13 -16.65 18.66 10.92
N LEU A 14 -15.42 19.16 11.03
CA LEU A 14 -14.98 20.32 10.26
C LEU A 14 -15.03 20.02 8.75
N LEU A 15 -14.50 18.87 8.32
CA LEU A 15 -14.47 18.51 6.90
C LEU A 15 -15.87 18.32 6.31
N ARG A 16 -16.82 17.78 7.07
CA ARG A 16 -18.23 17.71 6.66
C ARG A 16 -18.81 19.09 6.38
N ARG A 17 -18.45 20.10 7.18
CA ARG A 17 -18.85 21.50 6.96
C ARG A 17 -18.18 22.10 5.72
N VAL A 18 -16.89 21.81 5.54
CA VAL A 18 -16.12 22.20 4.36
C VAL A 18 -16.75 21.63 3.09
N ASP A 19 -17.05 20.33 3.07
CA ASP A 19 -17.67 19.64 1.94
C ASP A 19 -19.03 20.25 1.58
N THR A 20 -19.83 20.60 2.60
CA THR A 20 -21.12 21.30 2.43
C THR A 20 -20.95 22.67 1.78
N LEU A 21 -19.95 23.46 2.20
CA LEU A 21 -19.69 24.80 1.66
C LEU A 21 -19.10 24.74 0.25
N ILE A 22 -18.23 23.77 -0.03
CA ILE A 22 -17.63 23.58 -1.36
C ILE A 22 -18.66 23.10 -2.38
N ALA A 23 -19.64 22.31 -1.96
CA ALA A 23 -20.76 21.89 -2.80
C ALA A 23 -21.61 23.08 -3.29
N ALA A 24 -21.63 24.20 -2.57
CA ALA A 24 -22.29 25.43 -3.01
C ALA A 24 -21.55 26.20 -4.12
N GLY A 25 -20.31 25.79 -4.45
CA GLY A 25 -19.49 26.34 -5.52
C GLY A 25 -18.24 27.05 -5.00
N VAL A 26 -17.07 26.61 -5.46
CA VAL A 26 -15.78 27.24 -5.14
C VAL A 26 -15.50 28.39 -6.10
N PRO A 27 -14.86 29.50 -5.64
CA PRO A 27 -14.43 30.58 -6.52
C PRO A 27 -13.66 30.10 -7.77
N GLU A 28 -13.91 30.74 -8.90
CA GLU A 28 -13.15 30.48 -10.13
C GLU A 28 -11.67 30.74 -9.91
N GLY A 29 -10.82 29.87 -10.48
CA GLY A 29 -9.36 29.99 -10.35
C GLY A 29 -8.78 29.57 -8.99
N HIS A 30 -9.60 29.12 -8.03
CA HIS A 30 -9.08 28.62 -6.76
C HIS A 30 -8.21 27.36 -6.95
N ARG A 31 -7.11 27.28 -6.18
CA ARG A 31 -6.11 26.19 -6.26
C ARG A 31 -6.63 24.80 -5.87
N VAL A 32 -7.83 24.71 -5.31
CA VAL A 32 -8.47 23.42 -4.97
C VAL A 32 -9.00 22.71 -6.21
N TRP A 33 -9.33 23.43 -7.29
CA TRP A 33 -9.95 22.83 -8.48
C TRP A 33 -9.11 21.74 -9.16
N PRO A 34 -7.79 21.92 -9.38
CA PRO A 34 -6.94 20.83 -9.86
C PRO A 34 -6.93 19.60 -8.94
N LEU A 35 -6.94 19.81 -7.63
CA LEU A 35 -6.91 18.73 -6.63
C LEU A 35 -8.22 17.94 -6.62
N LEU A 36 -9.36 18.62 -6.64
CA LEU A 36 -10.70 18.05 -6.77
C LEU A 36 -10.83 17.21 -8.06
N ARG A 37 -10.33 17.73 -9.18
CA ARG A 37 -10.37 17.00 -10.46
C ARG A 37 -9.45 15.77 -10.48
N ARG A 38 -8.29 15.86 -9.83
CA ARG A 38 -7.34 14.75 -9.73
C ARG A 38 -7.86 13.64 -8.82
N MET A 39 -8.30 14.01 -7.62
CA MET A 39 -8.70 13.04 -6.59
C MET A 39 -10.14 12.54 -6.76
N GLN A 40 -11.01 13.33 -7.41
CA GLN A 40 -12.44 13.02 -7.63
C GLN A 40 -13.21 12.62 -6.37
N VAL A 41 -12.74 13.08 -5.21
CA VAL A 41 -13.33 12.81 -3.90
C VAL A 41 -13.32 14.09 -3.07
N LEU A 42 -14.31 14.22 -2.19
CA LEU A 42 -14.37 15.31 -1.24
C LEU A 42 -13.36 15.09 -0.10
N PRO A 43 -12.79 16.17 0.48
CA PRO A 43 -11.85 16.09 1.59
C PRO A 43 -12.31 15.18 2.74
N GLY A 44 -13.57 15.28 3.19
CA GLY A 44 -14.08 14.47 4.30
C GLY A 44 -14.09 12.97 4.00
N ASP A 45 -14.55 12.59 2.80
CA ASP A 45 -14.57 11.20 2.36
C ASP A 45 -13.16 10.64 2.17
N ALA A 46 -12.25 11.44 1.60
CA ALA A 46 -10.87 11.05 1.41
C ALA A 46 -10.14 10.78 2.74
N VAL A 47 -10.35 11.65 3.74
CA VAL A 47 -9.81 11.44 5.09
C VAL A 47 -10.39 10.19 5.75
N ARG A 48 -11.70 9.91 5.56
CA ARG A 48 -12.33 8.69 6.07
C ARG A 48 -11.65 7.43 5.52
N SER A 49 -11.35 7.40 4.21
CA SER A 49 -10.63 6.27 3.61
C SER A 49 -9.23 6.07 4.22
N PHE A 50 -8.52 7.15 4.57
CA PHE A 50 -7.21 7.04 5.23
C PHE A 50 -7.30 6.59 6.69
N LEU A 51 -8.40 6.90 7.39
CA LEU A 51 -8.64 6.41 8.75
C LEU A 51 -8.78 4.87 8.79
N ASP A 52 -9.32 4.28 7.71
CA ASP A 52 -9.47 2.82 7.58
C ASP A 52 -8.15 2.10 7.25
N LEU A 53 -7.07 2.83 6.94
CA LEU A 53 -5.75 2.24 6.68
C LEU A 53 -5.03 1.94 8.00
N HIS A 54 -4.62 0.68 8.17
CA HIS A 54 -3.96 0.20 9.39
C HIS A 54 -2.58 -0.39 9.05
N PRO A 55 -1.47 0.16 9.58
CA PRO A 55 -0.13 -0.30 9.25
C PRO A 55 0.23 -1.63 9.94
N VAL A 56 -0.25 -1.85 11.17
CA VAL A 56 0.12 -3.02 11.99
C VAL A 56 -0.24 -4.37 11.34
N PRO A 57 -1.45 -4.57 10.78
CA PRO A 57 -1.79 -5.81 10.09
C PRO A 57 -0.87 -6.08 8.88
N LEU A 58 -0.45 -5.04 8.16
CA LEU A 58 0.43 -5.16 6.99
C LEU A 58 1.84 -5.61 7.38
N ALA A 59 2.44 -4.95 8.38
CA ALA A 59 3.75 -5.38 8.91
C ALA A 59 3.68 -6.80 9.50
N SER A 60 2.58 -7.14 10.18
CA SER A 60 2.37 -8.49 10.70
C SER A 60 2.29 -9.53 9.59
N ALA A 61 1.65 -9.20 8.46
CA ALA A 61 1.61 -10.05 7.28
C ALA A 61 3.01 -10.23 6.67
N GLY A 62 3.80 -9.17 6.53
CA GLY A 62 5.19 -9.24 6.08
C GLY A 62 6.04 -10.18 6.93
N HIS A 63 5.95 -10.05 8.26
CA HIS A 63 6.61 -10.97 9.19
C HIS A 63 6.11 -12.42 9.07
N ALA A 64 4.81 -12.63 8.86
CA ALA A 64 4.25 -13.96 8.69
C ALA A 64 4.75 -14.65 7.43
N VAL A 65 4.84 -13.91 6.33
CA VAL A 65 5.35 -14.39 5.04
C VAL A 65 6.84 -14.76 5.14
N ARG A 66 7.68 -13.94 5.80
CA ARG A 66 9.10 -14.29 6.00
C ARG A 66 9.33 -15.57 6.80
N ARG A 67 8.39 -15.97 7.67
CA ARG A 67 8.53 -17.25 8.39
C ARG A 67 8.47 -18.46 7.45
N LEU A 68 7.85 -18.34 6.27
CA LEU A 68 7.81 -19.41 5.28
C LEU A 68 9.19 -19.72 4.71
N ILE A 69 10.08 -18.72 4.62
CA ILE A 69 11.44 -18.87 4.08
C ILE A 69 12.21 -19.96 4.83
N ARG A 70 12.09 -20.02 6.16
CA ARG A 70 12.74 -21.06 6.98
C ARG A 70 12.35 -22.48 6.57
N GLY A 71 11.08 -22.68 6.20
CA GLY A 71 10.62 -23.99 5.71
C GLY A 71 11.23 -24.33 4.35
N TYR A 72 11.45 -23.34 3.49
CA TYR A 72 12.17 -23.54 2.23
C TYR A 72 13.65 -23.83 2.44
N ASP A 73 14.30 -23.19 3.42
CA ASP A 73 15.69 -23.47 3.79
C ASP A 73 15.86 -24.93 4.24
N GLU A 74 14.95 -25.43 5.08
CA GLU A 74 14.93 -26.82 5.55
C GLU A 74 14.76 -27.82 4.39
N VAL A 75 13.85 -27.53 3.45
CA VAL A 75 13.63 -28.36 2.25
C VAL A 75 14.86 -28.34 1.33
N SER A 76 15.46 -27.17 1.11
CA SER A 76 16.68 -27.02 0.31
C SER A 76 17.86 -27.77 0.93
N ALA A 77 18.00 -27.75 2.26
CA ALA A 77 19.00 -28.52 2.97
C ALA A 77 18.81 -30.03 2.77
N ALA A 78 17.60 -30.54 3.00
CA ALA A 78 17.27 -31.96 2.79
C ALA A 78 17.48 -32.41 1.33
N LEU A 79 17.18 -31.54 0.36
CA LEU A 79 17.44 -31.81 -1.05
C LEU A 79 18.94 -31.80 -1.38
N THR A 80 19.78 -31.16 -0.58
CA THR A 80 21.23 -31.05 -0.84
C THR A 80 22.00 -32.26 -0.31
N ASP A 81 21.42 -33.04 0.61
CA ASP A 81 22.03 -34.24 1.20
C ASP A 81 22.60 -35.21 0.14
N SER A 82 23.74 -35.81 0.47
CA SER A 82 24.45 -36.72 -0.44
C SER A 82 23.64 -38.00 -0.64
N VAL A 83 23.38 -38.37 -1.90
CA VAL A 83 22.72 -39.64 -2.23
C VAL A 83 23.78 -40.66 -2.64
N LEU A 84 23.83 -41.81 -1.95
CA LEU A 84 24.74 -42.93 -2.26
C LEU A 84 24.19 -43.79 -3.42
N TRP A 85 23.92 -43.14 -4.55
CA TRP A 85 23.26 -43.74 -5.71
C TRP A 85 23.96 -43.34 -7.01
N SER A 86 24.18 -44.29 -7.92
CA SER A 86 24.91 -44.06 -9.17
C SER A 86 24.26 -44.72 -10.39
N GLY A 87 24.62 -44.21 -11.58
CA GLY A 87 24.09 -44.63 -12.87
C GLY A 87 23.23 -43.54 -13.54
N PRO A 88 22.71 -43.80 -14.75
CA PRO A 88 21.97 -42.80 -15.53
C PRO A 88 20.76 -42.20 -14.81
N ALA A 89 20.06 -43.02 -14.03
CA ALA A 89 18.92 -42.57 -13.24
C ALA A 89 19.33 -41.62 -12.10
N ALA A 90 20.50 -41.85 -11.49
CA ALA A 90 21.06 -40.93 -10.49
C ALA A 90 21.44 -39.58 -11.14
N THR A 91 21.96 -39.59 -12.36
CA THR A 91 22.25 -38.37 -13.13
C THR A 91 20.98 -37.59 -13.46
N ALA A 92 19.93 -38.26 -13.95
CA ALA A 92 18.65 -37.61 -14.26
C ALA A 92 18.01 -37.01 -12.99
N TYR A 93 18.03 -37.74 -11.88
CA TYR A 93 17.58 -37.22 -10.58
C TYR A 93 18.40 -35.99 -10.15
N GLY A 94 19.73 -36.03 -10.28
CA GLY A 94 20.59 -34.89 -9.94
C GLY A 94 20.28 -33.63 -10.77
N GLN A 95 19.98 -33.79 -12.06
CA GLN A 95 19.58 -32.69 -12.95
C GLN A 95 18.25 -32.07 -12.52
N GLN A 96 17.24 -32.90 -12.22
CA GLN A 96 15.93 -32.45 -11.75
C GLN A 96 16.04 -31.78 -10.37
N ARG A 97 16.81 -32.37 -9.45
CA ARG A 97 17.11 -31.83 -8.12
C ARG A 97 17.79 -30.46 -8.22
N ALA A 98 18.81 -30.33 -9.06
CA ALA A 98 19.49 -29.06 -9.27
C ALA A 98 18.56 -27.99 -9.85
N ALA A 99 17.74 -28.34 -10.84
CA ALA A 99 16.75 -27.41 -11.39
C ALA A 99 15.73 -26.94 -10.34
N LEU A 100 15.27 -27.86 -9.47
CA LEU A 100 14.36 -27.53 -8.38
C LEU A 100 15.02 -26.60 -7.36
N LEU A 101 16.23 -26.90 -6.91
CA LEU A 101 16.99 -26.05 -5.97
C LEU A 101 17.16 -24.62 -6.51
N ARG A 102 17.44 -24.48 -7.81
CA ARG A 102 17.51 -23.16 -8.44
C ARG A 102 16.19 -22.40 -8.40
N HIS A 103 15.08 -23.08 -8.68
CA HIS A 103 13.77 -22.45 -8.60
C HIS A 103 13.37 -22.07 -7.17
N LEU A 104 13.80 -22.85 -6.17
CA LEU A 104 13.48 -22.56 -4.78
C LEU A 104 14.24 -21.34 -4.25
N ASP A 105 15.54 -21.25 -4.49
CA ASP A 105 16.41 -20.31 -3.75
C ASP A 105 17.45 -19.54 -4.60
N GLU A 106 17.55 -19.78 -5.91
CA GLU A 106 18.54 -19.07 -6.72
C GLU A 106 18.02 -17.69 -7.19
N GLY A 107 18.38 -16.66 -6.43
CA GLY A 107 18.24 -15.26 -6.82
C GLY A 107 16.86 -14.65 -6.53
N PRO A 108 16.63 -13.39 -6.96
CA PRO A 108 15.41 -12.64 -6.63
C PRO A 108 14.15 -13.19 -7.32
N ASP A 109 14.31 -13.90 -8.44
CA ASP A 109 13.21 -14.53 -9.16
C ASP A 109 12.89 -15.93 -8.64
N SER A 110 13.65 -16.46 -7.68
CA SER A 110 13.34 -17.72 -7.00
C SER A 110 12.11 -17.60 -6.12
N LEU A 111 11.53 -18.72 -5.72
CA LEU A 111 10.37 -18.73 -4.84
C LEU A 111 10.64 -18.04 -3.50
N VAL A 112 11.80 -18.28 -2.89
CA VAL A 112 12.26 -17.57 -1.68
C VAL A 112 12.42 -16.07 -1.96
N GLY A 113 13.04 -15.69 -3.07
CA GLY A 113 13.18 -14.29 -3.48
C GLY A 113 11.84 -13.57 -3.66
N ARG A 114 10.82 -14.24 -4.20
CA ARG A 114 9.45 -13.71 -4.34
C ARG A 114 8.73 -13.58 -3.01
N ILE A 115 8.90 -14.55 -2.11
CA ILE A 115 8.35 -14.50 -0.75
C ILE A 115 8.96 -13.32 0.01
N ASP A 116 10.28 -13.14 -0.06
CA ASP A 116 10.96 -12.01 0.57
C ASP A 116 10.52 -10.67 -0.04
N SER A 117 10.37 -10.60 -1.37
CA SER A 117 9.85 -9.42 -2.06
C SER A 117 8.41 -9.10 -1.63
N THR A 118 7.56 -10.11 -1.46
CA THR A 118 6.17 -9.93 -0.98
C THR A 118 6.14 -9.40 0.45
N ALA A 119 7.02 -9.92 1.31
CA ALA A 119 7.16 -9.41 2.66
C ALA A 119 7.70 -7.98 2.70
N GLY A 120 8.71 -7.67 1.87
CA GLY A 120 9.26 -6.34 1.73
C GLY A 120 8.23 -5.32 1.23
N TYR A 121 7.36 -5.71 0.29
CA TYR A 121 6.25 -4.88 -0.16
C TYR A 121 5.24 -4.60 0.96
N ALA A 122 4.90 -5.62 1.77
CA ALA A 122 4.00 -5.46 2.90
C ALA A 122 4.54 -4.49 3.97
N ASP A 123 5.85 -4.57 4.26
CA ASP A 123 6.52 -3.64 5.17
C ASP A 123 6.57 -2.22 4.59
N ALA A 124 6.95 -2.08 3.32
CA ALA A 124 6.97 -0.78 2.64
C ALA A 124 5.59 -0.12 2.63
N LEU A 125 4.52 -0.91 2.43
CA LEU A 125 3.15 -0.42 2.50
C LEU A 125 2.77 0.00 3.92
N ALA A 126 3.19 -0.75 4.95
CA ALA A 126 2.97 -0.37 6.35
C ALA A 126 3.65 0.98 6.68
N ASP A 127 4.91 1.15 6.28
CA ASP A 127 5.68 2.39 6.46
C ASP A 127 5.02 3.57 5.72
N TRP A 128 4.56 3.34 4.48
CA TRP A 128 3.82 4.34 3.71
C TRP A 128 2.52 4.74 4.38
N VAL A 129 1.73 3.78 4.90
CA VAL A 129 0.50 4.06 5.65
C VAL A 129 0.80 4.89 6.89
N GLU A 130 1.79 4.49 7.69
CA GLU A 130 2.17 5.21 8.92
C GLU A 130 2.61 6.65 8.62
N GLY A 131 3.50 6.83 7.65
CA GLY A 131 3.98 8.16 7.23
C GLY A 131 2.86 9.04 6.69
N SER A 132 1.97 8.49 5.87
CA SER A 132 0.83 9.22 5.28
C SER A 132 -0.17 9.64 6.36
N ARG A 133 -0.50 8.75 7.30
CA ARG A 133 -1.39 9.06 8.43
C ARG A 133 -0.80 10.13 9.33
N LEU A 134 0.51 10.09 9.59
CA LEU A 134 1.19 11.13 10.37
C LEU A 134 1.18 12.49 9.68
N ALA A 135 1.44 12.53 8.37
CA ALA A 135 1.39 13.76 7.58
C ALA A 135 -0.03 14.37 7.56
N LEU A 136 -1.04 13.51 7.42
CA LEU A 136 -2.44 13.92 7.48
C LEU A 136 -2.82 14.44 8.87
N ALA A 137 -2.40 13.75 9.94
CA ALA A 137 -2.66 14.19 11.32
C ALA A 137 -2.08 15.59 11.59
N ARG A 138 -0.84 15.84 11.15
CA ARG A 138 -0.21 17.17 11.26
C ARG A 138 -1.03 18.24 10.53
N THR A 139 -1.43 17.94 9.30
CA THR A 139 -2.23 18.86 8.48
C THR A 139 -3.60 19.15 9.10
N LEU A 140 -4.27 18.12 9.64
CA LEU A 140 -5.54 18.31 10.34
C LEU A 140 -5.38 19.13 11.62
N ALA A 141 -4.32 18.90 12.39
CA ALA A 141 -4.03 19.71 13.56
C ALA A 141 -3.83 21.19 13.18
N ASP A 142 -3.09 21.46 12.09
CA ASP A 142 -2.86 22.81 11.57
C ASP A 142 -4.13 23.47 11.02
N VAL A 143 -4.99 22.71 10.36
CA VAL A 143 -6.29 23.18 9.90
C VAL A 143 -7.22 23.48 11.08
N LEU A 144 -7.29 22.60 12.09
CA LEU A 144 -8.18 22.78 13.25
C LEU A 144 -7.83 24.02 14.08
N ARG A 145 -6.55 24.43 14.11
CA ARG A 145 -6.08 25.65 14.79
C ARG A 145 -6.15 26.92 13.93
N SER A 146 -6.63 26.83 12.70
CA SER A 146 -6.60 27.92 11.72
C SER A 146 -7.79 28.89 11.88
N ALA A 147 -7.63 30.13 11.39
CA ALA A 147 -8.71 31.11 11.40
C ALA A 147 -9.82 30.71 10.40
N GLU A 148 -9.43 30.06 9.31
CA GLU A 148 -10.30 29.49 8.28
C GLU A 148 -11.27 28.47 8.89
N ALA A 149 -10.82 27.64 9.82
CA ALA A 149 -11.70 26.68 10.50
C ALA A 149 -12.77 27.39 11.33
N VAL A 150 -12.40 28.48 12.02
CA VAL A 150 -13.36 29.31 12.77
C VAL A 150 -14.36 29.97 11.81
N ALA A 151 -13.89 30.50 10.69
CA ALA A 151 -14.73 31.11 9.66
C ALA A 151 -15.75 30.11 9.07
N VAL A 152 -15.32 28.88 8.79
CA VAL A 152 -16.20 27.79 8.31
C VAL A 152 -17.25 27.40 9.36
N VAL A 153 -16.86 27.28 10.62
CA VAL A 153 -17.81 26.96 11.70
C VAL A 153 -18.83 28.10 11.87
N ALA A 154 -18.39 29.37 11.84
CA ALA A 154 -19.28 30.53 11.92
C ALA A 154 -20.23 30.63 10.72
N ALA A 155 -19.73 30.42 9.50
CA ALA A 155 -20.51 30.43 8.27
C ALA A 155 -21.60 29.33 8.27
N THR A 156 -21.25 28.13 8.72
CA THR A 156 -22.22 27.03 8.79
C THR A 156 -23.25 27.20 9.91
N ALA A 157 -22.89 27.84 11.03
CA ALA A 157 -23.82 28.14 12.12
C ALA A 157 -24.84 29.24 11.77
N THR A 158 -24.44 30.23 10.96
CA THR A 158 -25.33 31.29 10.49
C THR A 158 -26.30 30.81 9.41
N ALA A 159 -25.87 29.88 8.56
CA ALA A 159 -26.74 29.25 7.56
C ALA A 159 -27.89 28.45 8.18
N THR A 160 -27.68 27.78 9.32
CA THR A 160 -28.73 27.07 10.07
C THR A 160 -29.68 27.98 10.85
N ALA A 161 -29.29 29.24 11.11
CA ALA A 161 -30.09 30.22 11.87
C ALA A 161 -31.12 30.98 11.01
N GLY A 162 -31.25 30.67 9.71
CA GLY A 162 -32.41 31.05 8.89
C GLY A 162 -32.42 32.47 8.31
N SER A 163 -31.28 33.19 8.26
CA SER A 163 -31.27 34.57 7.75
C SER A 163 -30.04 34.91 6.90
N THR A 164 -29.99 34.44 5.66
CA THR A 164 -29.34 35.22 4.58
C THR A 164 -29.80 34.80 3.18
N ARG A 165 -30.17 35.80 2.38
CA ARG A 165 -30.40 35.72 0.93
C ARG A 165 -29.11 35.21 0.25
N PRO A 166 -29.16 34.25 -0.69
CA PRO A 166 -27.96 33.71 -1.31
C PRO A 166 -27.32 34.76 -2.22
N GLY A 167 -26.18 35.31 -1.78
CA GLY A 167 -25.22 35.95 -2.68
C GLY A 167 -24.36 34.89 -3.39
N PRO A 168 -23.71 35.22 -4.52
CA PRO A 168 -23.08 34.22 -5.40
C PRO A 168 -21.86 33.50 -4.80
N VAL A 169 -21.31 33.98 -3.69
CA VAL A 169 -20.31 33.28 -2.87
C VAL A 169 -20.66 33.56 -1.41
N GLY A 170 -21.17 32.56 -0.69
CA GLY A 170 -21.51 32.70 0.72
C GLY A 170 -20.27 32.98 1.60
N PRO A 171 -20.45 33.59 2.79
CA PRO A 171 -19.34 33.72 3.74
C PRO A 171 -18.75 32.34 4.06
N GLY A 172 -17.42 32.23 4.15
CA GLY A 172 -16.71 30.99 4.52
C GLY A 172 -16.44 29.99 3.39
N VAL A 173 -16.94 30.20 2.16
CA VAL A 173 -16.66 29.29 1.03
C VAL A 173 -15.18 29.33 0.61
N ALA A 174 -14.57 30.51 0.60
CA ALA A 174 -13.14 30.66 0.29
C ALA A 174 -12.27 29.98 1.36
N ASP A 175 -12.63 30.13 2.64
CA ASP A 175 -11.96 29.49 3.77
C ASP A 175 -12.10 27.95 3.72
N ALA A 176 -13.29 27.45 3.38
CA ALA A 176 -13.52 26.03 3.15
C ALA A 176 -12.66 25.50 2.00
N ALA A 177 -12.62 26.21 0.88
CA ALA A 177 -11.81 25.85 -0.27
C ALA A 177 -10.31 25.83 0.06
N GLU A 178 -9.85 26.73 0.93
CA GLU A 178 -8.47 26.79 1.41
C GLU A 178 -8.13 25.59 2.32
N ILE A 179 -9.01 25.23 3.25
CA ILE A 179 -8.87 24.01 4.07
C ILE A 179 -8.82 22.77 3.18
N ALA A 180 -9.76 22.64 2.25
CA ALA A 180 -9.81 21.52 1.32
C ALA A 180 -8.54 21.43 0.47
N ALA A 181 -8.00 22.56 0.01
CA ALA A 181 -6.75 22.58 -0.74
C ALA A 181 -5.58 22.03 0.08
N ARG A 182 -5.44 22.41 1.35
CA ARG A 182 -4.37 21.92 2.24
C ARG A 182 -4.48 20.42 2.45
N VAL A 183 -5.68 19.92 2.76
CA VAL A 183 -5.91 18.49 3.03
C VAL A 183 -5.70 17.67 1.76
N LEU A 184 -6.31 18.05 0.64
CA LEU A 184 -6.19 17.30 -0.61
C LEU A 184 -4.77 17.33 -1.18
N ALA A 185 -4.01 18.40 -0.98
CA ALA A 185 -2.61 18.44 -1.41
C ALA A 185 -1.76 17.36 -0.72
N VAL A 186 -1.94 17.16 0.59
CA VAL A 186 -1.24 16.10 1.33
C VAL A 186 -1.69 14.72 0.88
N LEU A 187 -2.99 14.53 0.63
CA LEU A 187 -3.51 13.28 0.12
C LEU A 187 -3.03 12.96 -1.31
N CYS A 188 -2.84 13.97 -2.16
CA CYS A 188 -2.24 13.78 -3.48
C CYS A 188 -0.80 13.26 -3.37
N VAL A 189 0.01 13.83 -2.46
CA VAL A 189 1.38 13.35 -2.23
C VAL A 189 1.38 11.91 -1.72
N ALA A 190 0.46 11.57 -0.81
CA ALA A 190 0.31 10.20 -0.32
C ALA A 190 -0.07 9.24 -1.46
N TYR A 191 -1.00 9.64 -2.33
CA TYR A 191 -1.42 8.88 -3.51
C TYR A 191 -0.25 8.64 -4.49
N ASP A 192 0.54 9.67 -4.78
CA ASP A 192 1.73 9.56 -5.65
C ASP A 192 2.78 8.61 -5.06
N GLY A 193 2.91 8.63 -3.73
CA GLY A 193 3.73 7.68 -2.99
C GLY A 193 3.25 6.24 -3.19
N ALA A 194 1.95 5.99 -3.08
CA ALA A 194 1.36 4.66 -3.29
C ALA A 194 1.56 4.16 -4.73
N GLU A 195 1.33 5.01 -5.74
CA GLU A 195 1.59 4.64 -7.13
C GLU A 195 3.06 4.31 -7.38
N THR A 196 3.97 5.09 -6.78
CA THR A 196 5.41 4.87 -6.91
C THR A 196 5.81 3.53 -6.28
N LEU A 197 5.25 3.21 -5.12
CA LEU A 197 5.45 1.93 -4.44
C LEU A 197 4.96 0.77 -5.32
N LEU A 198 3.74 0.85 -5.86
CA LEU A 198 3.22 -0.17 -6.78
C LEU A 198 4.08 -0.35 -8.03
N ARG A 199 4.56 0.75 -8.65
CA ARG A 199 5.45 0.70 -9.81
C ARG A 199 6.80 0.06 -9.47
N GLN A 200 7.36 0.38 -8.30
CA GLN A 200 8.64 -0.15 -7.83
C GLN A 200 8.57 -1.66 -7.56
N TRP A 201 7.51 -2.13 -6.88
CA TRP A 201 7.40 -3.51 -6.42
C TRP A 201 6.68 -4.43 -7.41
N GLY A 202 5.89 -3.89 -8.33
CA GLY A 202 5.10 -4.67 -9.30
C GLY A 202 5.86 -5.79 -10.01
N PRO A 203 7.07 -5.55 -10.56
CA PRO A 203 7.86 -6.61 -11.21
C PRO A 203 8.28 -7.74 -10.27
N SER A 204 8.54 -7.44 -9.00
CA SER A 204 8.95 -8.42 -7.99
C SER A 204 7.81 -9.30 -7.46
N LEU A 205 6.56 -8.85 -7.60
CA LEU A 205 5.37 -9.54 -7.08
C LEU A 205 4.72 -10.54 -8.06
N ALA A 206 5.25 -10.66 -9.27
CA ALA A 206 4.70 -11.58 -10.27
C ALA A 206 4.87 -13.06 -9.86
N GLU A 207 3.88 -13.89 -10.21
CA GLU A 207 3.94 -15.33 -9.98
C GLU A 207 5.12 -15.96 -10.72
N THR A 208 5.80 -16.90 -10.06
CA THR A 208 6.87 -17.69 -10.68
C THR A 208 6.38 -19.11 -10.90
N ALA A 209 6.12 -19.47 -12.15
CA ALA A 209 5.68 -20.80 -12.51
C ALA A 209 6.87 -21.77 -12.59
N TRP A 210 6.81 -22.87 -11.83
CA TRP A 210 7.76 -23.97 -11.99
C TRP A 210 7.62 -24.58 -13.38
N ARG A 211 8.77 -24.75 -14.07
CA ARG A 211 8.85 -25.52 -15.30
C ARG A 211 9.96 -26.56 -15.17
N PRO A 212 9.63 -27.86 -15.18
CA PRO A 212 10.65 -28.89 -15.12
C PRO A 212 11.53 -28.84 -16.38
N PRO A 213 12.84 -29.12 -16.28
CA PRO A 213 13.69 -29.34 -17.43
C PRO A 213 13.08 -30.40 -18.33
N THR A 214 12.95 -30.09 -19.63
CA THR A 214 12.59 -31.08 -20.65
C THR A 214 13.81 -31.94 -20.93
N ASP A 215 13.93 -33.08 -20.23
CA ASP A 215 14.97 -34.05 -20.53
C ASP A 215 14.69 -34.72 -21.88
N GLY A 216 15.70 -34.78 -22.74
CA GLY A 216 15.70 -35.65 -23.91
C GLY A 216 15.55 -37.11 -23.49
N ARG A 217 14.78 -37.87 -24.28
CA ARG A 217 14.36 -39.26 -24.04
C ARG A 217 15.42 -40.11 -23.30
N PRO A 218 15.15 -40.65 -22.10
CA PRO A 218 16.12 -41.45 -21.36
C PRO A 218 16.48 -42.74 -22.12
N ARG A 219 17.79 -43.01 -22.26
CA ARG A 219 18.32 -44.27 -22.81
C ARG A 219 18.36 -45.31 -21.68
N TYR A 220 17.63 -46.40 -21.84
CA TYR A 220 17.45 -47.44 -20.81
C TYR A 220 18.52 -48.54 -20.79
N ASP A 221 19.64 -48.38 -21.51
CA ASP A 221 20.62 -49.46 -21.73
C ASP A 221 21.65 -49.66 -20.59
N GLN A 222 21.48 -49.01 -19.42
CA GLN A 222 22.45 -49.13 -18.32
C GLN A 222 21.79 -49.46 -16.96
N PRO A 223 22.30 -50.45 -16.22
CA PRO A 223 21.73 -50.86 -14.94
C PRO A 223 22.12 -49.91 -13.79
N THR A 224 21.14 -49.61 -12.96
CA THR A 224 21.24 -48.81 -11.73
C THR A 224 22.08 -49.52 -10.65
N ARG A 225 22.98 -48.80 -9.96
CA ARG A 225 23.77 -49.35 -8.84
C ARG A 225 23.53 -48.56 -7.55
N VAL A 226 23.20 -49.27 -6.47
CA VAL A 226 23.01 -48.72 -5.10
C VAL A 226 24.21 -49.14 -4.26
N GLY A 227 24.91 -48.18 -3.66
CA GLY A 227 26.05 -48.43 -2.76
C GLY A 227 25.59 -48.46 -1.30
N TRP A 228 26.07 -49.46 -0.55
CA TRP A 228 25.90 -49.57 0.90
C TRP A 228 27.10 -48.93 1.62
#